data_AF-A0A961QTM9-F1
#
_entry.id   AF-A0A961QTM9-F1
#
_cell.length_a   1.000
_cell.length_b   1.000
_cell.length_c   1.000
_cell.angle_alpha   90.00
_cell.angle_beta   90.00
_cell.angle_gamma   90.00
#
_symmetry.space_group_name_H-M   'P 1'
#
loop_
_entity.id
_entity.type
_entity.pdbx_description
1 polymer ?
#
loop_
_entity_poly.entity_id
_entity_poly.type
_entity_poly.pdbx_seq_one_letter_code
_entity_poly.pdbx_strand_id
1 'polypeptide(L)'
;MNEQSPFPRSYYAPAGGLPAQSELMTGRAVFTEAYAVIPKGVMSDIVTSFLPNWSETRAWIIARPLSGFAETFSQYIMEVSPGGGS
;
A
#
# COMPACT_ATOMS: atom_id res chain seq x y z
N MET A 1 28.34 20.32 -4.78
CA MET A 1 27.88 20.08 -6.17
C MET A 1 26.55 19.36 -6.03
N ASN A 2 25.45 20.11 -5.97
CA ASN A 2 24.12 19.54 -5.76
C ASN A 2 23.55 19.15 -7.12
N GLU A 3 23.61 17.86 -7.45
CA GLU A 3 22.91 17.32 -8.62
C GLU A 3 21.40 17.35 -8.35
N GLN A 4 20.76 18.47 -8.67
CA GLN A 4 19.32 18.52 -8.86
C GLN A 4 19.01 17.75 -10.15
N SER A 5 18.41 16.57 -10.02
CA SER A 5 17.89 15.79 -11.14
C SER A 5 17.02 16.70 -12.04
N PRO A 6 17.23 16.72 -13.37
CA PRO A 6 16.47 17.57 -14.29
C PRO A 6 14.99 17.15 -14.42
N PHE A 7 14.61 16.01 -13.82
CA PHE A 7 13.23 15.53 -13.77
C PHE A 7 12.71 15.54 -12.32
N PRO A 8 11.47 16.01 -12.09
CA PRO A 8 10.84 15.93 -10.78
C PRO A 8 10.68 14.45 -10.40
N ARG A 9 11.13 14.07 -9.20
CA ARG A 9 10.88 12.73 -8.68
C ARG A 9 9.38 12.59 -8.42
N SER A 10 8.78 11.56 -9.00
CA SER A 10 7.39 11.17 -8.74
C SER A 10 7.38 9.91 -7.88
N TYR A 11 6.53 9.91 -6.86
CA TYR A 11 6.28 8.77 -5.98
C TYR A 11 4.85 8.31 -6.18
N TYR A 12 4.66 6.99 -6.29
CA TYR A 12 3.33 6.41 -6.33
C TYR A 12 2.70 6.41 -4.93
N ALA A 13 1.43 6.80 -4.85
CA ALA A 13 0.57 6.62 -3.69
C ALA A 13 -0.73 5.95 -4.13
N PRO A 14 -1.28 4.99 -3.38
CA PRO A 14 -2.60 4.44 -3.64
C PRO A 14 -3.66 5.55 -3.58
N ALA A 15 -4.53 5.60 -4.59
CA ALA A 15 -5.67 6.50 -4.58
C ALA A 15 -6.85 5.95 -3.75
N GLY A 16 -6.81 4.66 -3.37
CA GLY A 16 -7.94 3.96 -2.80
C GLY A 16 -9.05 3.72 -3.83
N GLY A 17 -10.29 3.81 -3.40
CA GLY A 17 -11.48 3.51 -4.19
C GLY A 17 -11.71 2.02 -4.44
N LEU A 18 -12.64 1.74 -5.35
CA LEU A 18 -12.87 0.40 -5.89
C LEU A 18 -12.54 0.41 -7.39
N PRO A 19 -11.97 -0.68 -7.92
CA PRO A 19 -11.78 -0.83 -9.35
C PRO A 19 -13.13 -0.76 -10.07
N ALA A 20 -13.13 -0.19 -11.28
CA ALA A 20 -14.35 -0.09 -12.07
C ALA A 20 -14.81 -1.49 -12.51
N GLN A 21 -16.12 -1.70 -12.67
CA GLN A 21 -16.65 -2.99 -13.14
C GLN A 21 -16.14 -3.37 -14.55
N SER A 22 -15.77 -2.38 -15.35
CA SER A 22 -15.18 -2.55 -16.68
C SER A 22 -13.66 -2.75 -16.66
N GLU A 23 -13.02 -2.66 -15.50
CA GLU A 23 -11.57 -2.77 -15.38
C GLU A 23 -11.11 -4.21 -15.57
N LEU A 24 -10.16 -4.42 -16.47
CA LEU A 24 -9.56 -5.73 -16.69
C LEU A 24 -8.61 -6.04 -15.53
N MET A 25 -8.92 -7.06 -14.74
CA MET A 25 -8.04 -7.58 -13.69
C MET A 25 -6.81 -8.27 -14.30
N THR A 26 -5.82 -7.46 -14.64
CA THR A 26 -4.53 -7.90 -15.21
C THR A 26 -3.47 -8.16 -14.14
N GLY A 27 -3.58 -7.49 -12.99
CA GLY A 27 -2.69 -7.69 -11.84
C GLY A 27 -3.08 -8.95 -11.06
N ARG A 28 -2.32 -10.04 -11.20
CA ARG A 28 -2.51 -11.26 -10.40
C ARG A 28 -1.52 -11.29 -9.25
N ALA A 29 -2.01 -11.63 -8.07
CA ALA A 29 -1.14 -11.97 -6.95
C ALA A 29 -0.43 -13.29 -7.26
N VAL A 30 0.86 -13.36 -6.96
CA VAL A 30 1.69 -14.56 -7.14
C VAL A 30 2.31 -14.92 -5.81
N PHE A 31 2.22 -16.18 -5.43
CA PHE A 31 2.86 -16.72 -4.24
C PHE A 31 3.64 -17.96 -4.64
N THR A 32 4.92 -17.98 -4.29
CA THR A 32 5.83 -19.12 -4.48
C THR A 32 6.57 -19.36 -3.18
N GLU A 33 7.29 -20.47 -3.09
CA GLU A 33 8.15 -20.75 -1.94
C GLU A 33 9.26 -19.70 -1.75
N ALA A 34 9.70 -19.05 -2.84
CA ALA A 34 10.82 -18.12 -2.83
C ALA A 34 10.39 -16.64 -2.75
N TYR A 35 9.20 -16.28 -3.23
CA TYR A 35 8.75 -14.89 -3.31
C TYR A 35 7.22 -14.75 -3.41
N ALA A 36 6.74 -13.56 -3.06
CA ALA A 36 5.37 -13.12 -3.28
C ALA A 36 5.33 -11.81 -4.08
N VAL A 37 4.33 -11.68 -4.95
CA VAL A 37 4.02 -10.45 -5.69
C VAL A 37 2.60 -10.03 -5.33
N ILE A 38 2.48 -8.83 -4.77
CA ILE A 38 1.20 -8.21 -4.39
C ILE A 38 0.97 -7.01 -5.32
N PRO A 39 0.01 -7.08 -6.26
CA PRO A 39 -0.27 -6.00 -7.18
C PRO A 39 -0.81 -4.76 -6.46
N LYS A 40 -0.54 -3.57 -7.01
CA LYS A 40 -1.04 -2.30 -6.47
C LYS A 40 -2.57 -2.23 -6.33
N GLY A 41 -3.30 -2.98 -7.15
CA GLY A 41 -4.78 -3.04 -7.13
C GLY A 41 -5.36 -3.64 -5.85
N VAL A 42 -4.53 -4.28 -5.02
CA VAL A 42 -4.94 -4.73 -3.69
C VAL A 42 -5.24 -3.54 -2.77
N MET A 43 -4.62 -2.37 -3.01
CA MET A 43 -4.76 -1.17 -2.17
C MET A 43 -6.09 -0.43 -2.43
N SER A 44 -7.22 -1.09 -2.16
CA SER A 44 -8.58 -0.57 -2.28
C SER A 44 -9.15 -0.11 -0.93
N ASP A 45 -10.21 0.68 -0.94
CA ASP A 45 -10.76 1.28 0.30
C ASP A 45 -11.27 0.24 1.31
N ILE A 46 -11.89 -0.83 0.81
CA ILE A 46 -12.54 -1.85 1.64
C ILE A 46 -11.57 -2.76 2.41
N VAL A 47 -10.27 -2.67 2.14
CA VAL A 47 -9.22 -3.46 2.82
C VAL A 47 -8.33 -2.61 3.72
N THR A 48 -8.70 -1.34 3.94
CA THR A 48 -7.96 -0.47 4.86
C THR A 48 -8.15 -0.88 6.32
N SER A 49 -7.14 -0.60 7.13
CA SER A 49 -7.14 -0.82 8.58
C SER A 49 -7.14 0.51 9.32
N PHE A 50 -7.79 0.53 10.49
CA PHE A 50 -7.76 1.63 11.44
C PHE A 50 -6.86 1.29 12.61
N LEU A 51 -5.95 2.21 12.95
CA LEU A 51 -5.02 2.02 14.05
C LEU A 51 -5.60 2.67 15.33
N PRO A 52 -5.49 2.03 16.49
CA PRO A 52 -5.87 2.64 17.76
C PRO A 52 -5.17 3.99 17.94
N ASN A 53 -5.90 4.96 18.50
CA ASN A 53 -5.42 6.31 18.80
C ASN A 53 -5.11 7.18 17.56
N TRP A 54 -5.37 6.71 16.34
CA TRP A 54 -5.30 7.52 15.13
C TRP A 54 -6.70 7.98 14.70
N SER A 55 -6.81 9.24 14.31
CA SER A 55 -8.02 9.87 13.79
C SER A 55 -7.86 10.26 12.32
N GLU A 56 -8.98 10.22 11.58
CA GLU A 56 -9.07 10.63 10.17
C GLU A 56 -7.97 10.03 9.26
N THR A 57 -7.60 8.79 9.57
CA THR A 57 -6.48 8.07 8.96
C THR A 57 -6.92 6.69 8.51
N ARG A 58 -6.43 6.25 7.36
CA ARG A 58 -6.58 4.87 6.88
C ARG A 58 -5.22 4.30 6.50
N ALA A 59 -5.01 3.01 6.75
CA ALA A 59 -3.75 2.34 6.49
C ALA A 59 -3.94 1.07 5.67
N TRP A 60 -3.14 0.89 4.62
CA TRP A 60 -2.97 -0.40 3.96
C TRP A 60 -1.78 -1.13 4.58
N ILE A 61 -2.02 -2.33 5.12
CA ILE A 61 -1.01 -3.14 5.78
C ILE A 61 -0.35 -4.09 4.78
N ILE A 62 0.98 -4.06 4.74
CA ILE A 62 1.83 -4.95 3.96
C ILE A 62 2.77 -5.65 4.96
N ALA A 63 2.29 -6.76 5.49
CA ALA A 63 3.03 -7.56 6.47
C ALA A 63 2.77 -9.04 6.22
N ARG A 64 3.75 -9.89 6.58
CA ARG A 64 3.68 -11.36 6.43
C ARG A 64 3.20 -11.83 5.04
N PRO A 65 3.84 -11.38 3.94
CA PRO A 65 3.42 -11.77 2.59
C PRO A 65 3.59 -13.27 2.29
N LEU A 66 4.42 -13.99 3.07
CA LEU A 66 4.59 -15.44 3.04
C LEU A 66 4.52 -16.00 4.47
N SER A 67 4.22 -17.29 4.59
CA SER A 67 4.30 -18.01 5.87
C SER A 67 5.76 -18.21 6.31
N GLY A 68 6.00 -18.34 7.62
CA GLY A 68 7.33 -18.58 8.18
C GLY A 68 8.04 -17.27 8.55
N PHE A 69 9.30 -17.10 8.11
CA PHE A 69 10.19 -16.02 8.54
C PHE A 69 9.88 -14.67 7.85
N ALA A 70 8.64 -14.19 7.96
CA ALA A 70 8.16 -12.94 7.34
C ALA A 70 7.55 -11.96 8.37
N GLU A 71 7.96 -12.08 9.63
CA GLU A 71 7.39 -11.35 10.78
C GLU A 71 8.33 -10.28 11.34
N THR A 72 9.54 -10.16 10.81
CA THR A 72 10.54 -9.18 11.27
C THR A 72 10.12 -7.73 11.00
N PHE A 73 9.34 -7.49 9.95
CA PHE A 73 8.97 -6.16 9.51
C PHE A 73 7.48 -6.06 9.24
N SER A 74 6.95 -4.85 9.45
CA SER A 74 5.65 -4.42 8.95
C SER A 74 5.80 -3.13 8.17
N GLN A 75 5.16 -3.06 7.02
CA GLN A 75 5.10 -1.84 6.20
C GLN A 75 3.64 -1.38 6.12
N TYR A 76 3.42 -0.09 6.33
CA TYR A 76 2.11 0.53 6.17
C TYR A 76 2.18 1.64 5.12
N ILE A 77 1.18 1.72 4.26
CA ILE A 77 0.92 2.92 3.47
C ILE A 77 -0.22 3.64 4.17
N MET A 78 0.03 4.84 4.69
CA MET A 78 -0.93 5.60 5.46
C MET A 78 -1.40 6.82 4.68
N GLU A 79 -2.71 7.00 4.63
CA GLU A 79 -3.34 8.23 4.20
C GLU A 79 -3.91 8.93 5.44
N VAL A 80 -3.45 10.15 5.68
CA VAL A 80 -3.85 11.00 6.81
C VAL A 80 -4.56 12.22 6.23
N SER A 81 -5.81 12.41 6.63
CA SER A 81 -6.63 13.54 6.17
C SER A 81 -6.19 14.86 6.85
N PRO A 82 -6.56 16.03 6.30
CA PRO A 82 -6.30 17.30 6.97
C PRO A 82 -6.97 17.35 8.35
N GLY A 83 -6.16 17.53 9.41
CA GLY A 83 -6.65 17.49 10.80
C GLY A 83 -6.53 16.12 11.47
N GLY A 84 -6.22 15.07 10.71
CA GLY A 84 -5.96 13.72 11.22
C GLY A 84 -4.55 13.52 11.80
N GLY A 85 -4.37 12.37 12.45
CA GLY A 85 -3.14 12.00 13.13
C GLY A 85 -3.38 11.24 14.44
N SER A 86 -2.33 11.07 15.23
CA SER A 86 -2.36 10.48 16.58
C SER A 86 -2.37 11.52 17.69
#